data_AF-A0A957AC81-F1
#
_entry.id   AF-A0A957AC81-F1
#
_cell.length_a   1.000
_cell.length_b   1.000
_cell.length_c   1.000
_cell.angle_alpha   90.00
_cell.angle_beta   90.00
_cell.angle_gamma   90.00
#
_symmetry.space_group_name_H-M   'P 1'
#
loop_
_entity.id
_entity.type
_entity.pdbx_description
1 polymer ?
#
loop_
_entity_poly.entity_id
_entity_poly.type
_entity_poly.pdbx_seq_one_letter_code
_entity_poly.pdbx_strand_id
1 'polypeptide(L)'
;FNHQPTVFLYDTIPGGVGLAQRLYEVRESLLRACLTAVTSCECPAGCPSCVGPQVEPESPAKRAATLLLARLAAQSCGNASTAPCFAFKTSTMP
;
A
#
# COMPACT_ATOMS: atom_id res chain seq x y z
N PHE A 1 3.44 -0.44 20.70
CA PHE A 1 3.35 -0.72 19.25
C PHE A 1 2.70 -2.08 19.08
N ASN A 2 1.53 -2.18 18.44
CA ASN A 2 0.69 -3.39 18.48
C ASN A 2 1.17 -4.57 17.59
N HIS A 3 2.46 -4.66 17.24
CA HIS A 3 3.03 -5.76 16.43
C HIS A 3 2.29 -6.12 15.12
N GLN A 4 1.46 -5.22 14.60
CA GLN A 4 0.75 -5.43 13.33
C GLN A 4 1.57 -4.88 12.16
N PRO A 5 1.61 -5.61 11.03
CA PRO A 5 2.34 -5.17 9.84
C PRO A 5 1.72 -3.87 9.33
N THR A 6 2.51 -2.79 9.35
CA THR A 6 2.05 -1.43 9.03
C THR A 6 2.96 -0.82 7.98
N VAL A 7 2.37 -0.26 6.92
CA VAL A 7 3.07 0.47 5.87
C VAL A 7 2.85 1.97 6.09
N PHE A 8 3.93 2.74 6.08
CA PHE A 8 3.92 4.19 6.26
C PHE A 8 4.34 4.87 4.95
N LEU A 9 3.60 5.90 4.54
CA LEU A 9 4.03 6.80 3.48
C LEU A 9 4.19 8.19 4.08
N TYR A 10 5.32 8.82 3.80
CA TYR A 10 5.66 10.15 4.30
C TYR A 10 6.43 10.94 3.24
N ASP A 11 6.37 12.26 3.34
CA ASP A 11 7.10 13.16 2.46
C ASP A 11 8.53 13.29 2.99
N THR A 12 9.54 13.18 2.11
CA THR A 12 10.96 13.33 2.48
C THR A 12 11.40 14.80 2.54
N ILE A 13 10.52 15.73 2.19
CA ILE A 13 10.81 17.17 2.12
C ILE A 13 10.53 17.82 3.48
N PRO A 14 11.49 18.58 4.05
CA PRO A 14 11.28 19.30 5.30
C PRO A 14 10.13 20.32 5.15
N GLY A 15 9.20 20.32 6.11
CA GLY A 15 7.97 21.12 6.06
C GLY A 15 6.77 20.43 5.43
N GLY A 16 6.98 19.33 4.68
CA GLY A 16 5.92 18.55 4.05
C GLY A 16 5.22 19.30 2.91
N VAL A 17 5.11 18.66 1.75
CA VAL A 17 4.37 19.24 0.60
C VAL A 17 2.90 18.83 0.62
N GLY A 18 2.50 17.97 1.57
CA GLY A 18 1.13 17.51 1.74
C GLY A 18 0.77 16.34 0.82
N LEU A 19 1.75 15.67 0.22
CA LEU A 19 1.50 14.51 -0.64
C LEU A 19 0.94 13.35 0.18
N ALA A 20 1.55 13.03 1.31
CA ALA A 20 1.05 11.98 2.20
C ALA A 20 -0.41 12.21 2.64
N GLN A 21 -0.81 13.46 2.91
CA GLN A 21 -2.20 13.79 3.27
C GLN A 21 -3.15 13.56 2.09
N ARG A 22 -2.80 14.05 0.89
CA ARG A 22 -3.64 13.84 -0.30
C ARG A 22 -3.73 12.35 -0.67
N LEU A 23 -2.62 11.61 -0.61
CA LEU A 23 -2.60 10.17 -0.85
C LEU A 23 -3.47 9.42 0.15
N TYR A 24 -3.55 9.90 1.40
CA TYR A 24 -4.48 9.35 2.37
C TYR A 24 -5.93 9.61 1.94
N GLU A 25 -6.31 10.82 1.57
CA GLU A 25 -7.66 11.15 1.08
C GLU A 25 -8.08 10.28 -0.12
N VAL A 26 -7.16 10.01 -1.05
CA VAL A 26 -7.40 9.20 -2.26
C VAL A 26 -6.96 7.74 -2.13
N ARG A 27 -6.79 7.22 -0.89
CA ARG A 27 -6.23 5.89 -0.62
C ARG A 27 -6.97 4.74 -1.29
N GLU A 28 -8.29 4.84 -1.45
CA GLU A 28 -9.07 3.79 -2.12
C GLU A 28 -8.72 3.69 -3.60
N SER A 29 -8.72 4.82 -4.30
CA SER A 29 -8.32 4.89 -5.70
C SER A 29 -6.86 4.48 -5.88
N LEU A 30 -5.99 4.86 -4.94
CA LEU A 30 -4.59 4.44 -4.93
C LEU A 30 -4.47 2.91 -4.87
N LEU A 31 -5.13 2.26 -3.91
CA LEU A 31 -5.09 0.81 -3.75
C LEU A 31 -5.66 0.07 -4.97
N ARG A 32 -6.75 0.58 -5.56
CA ARG A 32 -7.32 0.02 -6.81
C ARG A 32 -6.36 0.19 -7.99
N ALA A 33 -5.68 1.34 -8.09
CA ALA A 33 -4.68 1.58 -9.13
C ALA A 33 -3.49 0.63 -8.97
N CYS A 34 -2.98 0.43 -7.75
CA CYS A 34 -1.93 -0.54 -7.46
C CYS A 34 -2.36 -1.98 -7.82
N LEU A 35 -3.58 -2.38 -7.45
CA LEU A 35 -4.11 -3.70 -7.81
C LEU A 35 -4.17 -3.88 -9.33
N THR A 36 -4.61 -2.83 -10.05
CA THR A 36 -4.65 -2.84 -11.52
C THR A 36 -3.24 -2.98 -12.11
N ALA A 37 -2.26 -2.22 -11.62
CA ALA A 37 -0.89 -2.28 -12.11
C ALA A 37 -0.22 -3.65 -11.91
N VAL A 38 -0.48 -4.31 -10.78
CA VAL A 38 0.07 -5.65 -10.49
C VAL A 38 -0.61 -6.72 -11.34
N THR A 39 -1.93 -6.61 -11.55
CA THR A 39 -2.72 -7.59 -12.32
C THR A 39 -2.57 -7.43 -13.83
N SER A 40 -2.30 -6.22 -14.33
CA SER A 40 -2.04 -5.97 -15.75
C SER A 40 -0.65 -6.43 -16.21
N CYS A 41 0.27 -6.67 -15.27
CA CYS A 41 1.60 -7.17 -15.60
C CYS A 41 1.53 -8.65 -16.01
N GLU A 42 2.19 -9.03 -17.11
CA GLU A 42 2.17 -10.40 -17.66
C GLU A 42 3.14 -11.34 -16.92
N CYS A 43 4.07 -10.81 -16.13
CA CYS A 43 5.15 -11.60 -15.52
C CYS A 43 4.60 -12.56 -14.46
N PRO A 44 4.93 -13.86 -14.48
CA PRO A 44 4.37 -14.86 -13.56
C PRO A 44 4.82 -14.66 -12.11
N ALA A 45 6.11 -14.41 -11.87
CA ALA A 45 6.67 -14.16 -10.53
C ALA A 45 6.64 -12.67 -10.11
N GLY A 46 6.36 -11.77 -11.06
CA GLY A 46 6.48 -10.33 -10.88
C GLY A 46 7.83 -9.79 -11.38
N CYS A 47 7.87 -8.49 -11.70
CA CYS A 47 9.02 -7.79 -12.24
C CYS A 47 9.32 -6.52 -11.42
N PRO A 48 10.52 -5.92 -11.57
CA PRO A 48 10.88 -4.71 -10.83
C PRO A 48 9.93 -3.53 -11.07
N SER A 49 9.17 -3.54 -12.17
CA SER A 49 8.18 -2.50 -12.48
C SER A 49 6.84 -2.68 -11.73
N CYS A 50 6.47 -3.89 -11.31
CA CYS A 50 5.15 -4.15 -10.72
C CYS A 50 5.20 -4.41 -9.22
N VAL A 51 6.15 -5.25 -8.77
CA VAL A 51 6.28 -5.66 -7.35
C VAL A 51 7.58 -5.17 -6.72
N GLY A 52 8.44 -4.52 -7.50
CA GLY A 52 9.77 -4.11 -7.08
C GLY A 52 10.82 -5.22 -7.22
N PRO A 53 12.09 -4.92 -6.86
CA PRO A 53 13.21 -5.85 -7.02
C PRO A 53 12.93 -7.15 -6.26
N GLN A 54 13.01 -8.28 -6.98
CA GLN A 54 12.88 -9.61 -6.40
C GLN A 54 14.27 -10.13 -6.06
N VAL A 55 14.40 -10.74 -4.88
CA VAL A 55 15.65 -11.40 -4.47
C VAL A 55 15.69 -12.82 -5.05
N GLU A 56 14.54 -13.49 -5.09
CA GLU A 56 14.38 -14.84 -5.66
C GLU A 56 13.60 -14.82 -7.00
N PRO A 57 14.03 -15.61 -8.02
CA PRO A 57 13.41 -15.64 -9.35
C PRO A 57 11.98 -16.21 -9.37
N GLU A 58 11.63 -17.03 -8.38
CA GLU A 58 10.32 -17.68 -8.24
C GLU A 58 9.60 -17.29 -6.94
N SER A 59 9.74 -16.02 -6.58
CA SER A 59 9.09 -15.42 -5.41
C SER A 59 7.56 -15.41 -5.53
N PRO A 60 6.82 -15.71 -4.45
CA PRO A 60 5.36 -15.55 -4.40
C PRO A 60 4.93 -14.07 -4.31
N ALA A 61 5.83 -13.10 -4.47
CA ALA A 61 5.56 -11.67 -4.26
C ALA A 61 4.37 -11.16 -5.06
N LYS A 62 4.27 -11.49 -6.36
CA LYS A 62 3.12 -11.04 -7.16
C LYS A 62 1.80 -11.56 -6.62
N ARG A 63 1.74 -12.84 -6.26
CA ARG A 63 0.54 -13.46 -5.68
C ARG A 63 0.20 -12.84 -4.33
N ALA A 64 1.18 -12.68 -3.45
CA ALA A 64 1.00 -12.09 -2.14
C ALA A 64 0.53 -10.63 -2.24
N ALA A 65 1.19 -9.81 -3.07
CA ALA A 65 0.84 -8.42 -3.31
C ALA A 65 -0.58 -8.28 -3.84
N THR A 66 -0.97 -9.10 -4.82
CA THR A 66 -2.34 -9.09 -5.38
C THR A 66 -3.38 -9.39 -4.31
N LEU A 67 -3.16 -10.42 -3.48
CA LEU A 67 -4.09 -10.80 -2.42
C LEU A 67 -4.21 -9.71 -1.33
N LEU A 68 -3.08 -9.13 -0.92
CA LEU A 68 -3.06 -8.05 0.07
C LEU A 68 -3.77 -6.80 -0.47
N LEU A 69 -3.47 -6.38 -1.70
CA LEU A 69 -4.09 -5.23 -2.35
C LEU A 69 -5.60 -5.42 -2.54
N ALA A 70 -6.03 -6.61 -2.97
CA ALA A 70 -7.45 -6.92 -3.10
C ALA A 70 -8.18 -6.83 -1.75
N ARG A 71 -7.57 -7.38 -0.67
CA ARG A 71 -8.14 -7.30 0.67
C ARG A 71 -8.19 -5.87 1.18
N LEU A 72 -7.13 -5.08 0.97
CA LEU A 72 -7.08 -3.68 1.40
C LEU A 72 -8.06 -2.79 0.62
N ALA A 73 -8.21 -3.02 -0.68
CA ALA A 73 -9.16 -2.29 -1.53
C ALA A 73 -10.63 -2.65 -1.23
N ALA A 74 -10.91 -3.85 -0.71
CA ALA A 74 -12.26 -4.27 -0.31
C ALA A 74 -12.64 -3.79 1.11
N GLN A 75 -11.66 -3.61 2.00
CA GLN A 75 -11.87 -3.18 3.40
C GLN A 75 -12.22 -1.69 3.56
N SER A 76 -12.23 -0.90 2.50
CA SER A 76 -12.47 0.53 2.59
C SER A 76 -13.96 0.92 2.72
N CYS A 77 -14.88 -0.04 2.61
CA CYS A 77 -16.31 0.21 2.87
C CYS A 77 -16.66 -0.05 4.34
N GLY A 78 -16.63 1.02 5.14
CA GLY A 78 -17.48 1.16 6.33
C GLY A 78 -17.09 0.38 7.59
N ASN A 79 -16.13 0.89 8.36
CA ASN A 79 -16.10 0.72 9.83
C ASN A 79 -15.10 1.68 10.49
N ALA A 80 -15.60 2.75 11.10
CA ALA A 80 -14.81 3.67 11.92
C ALA A 80 -14.72 3.27 13.41
N SER A 81 -15.20 2.09 13.82
CA SER A 81 -15.33 1.74 15.25
C SER A 81 -14.86 0.33 15.69
N THR A 82 -14.35 -0.52 14.81
CA THR A 82 -13.37 -1.56 15.24
C THR A 82 -12.20 -1.54 14.27
N ALA A 83 -11.08 -0.97 14.73
CA ALA A 83 -9.88 -0.79 13.96
C ALA A 83 -9.45 -2.06 13.21
N PRO A 84 -9.29 -2.06 11.88
CA PRO A 84 -8.08 -2.63 11.33
C PRO A 84 -6.97 -1.62 11.71
N CYS A 85 -5.90 -2.09 12.33
CA CYS A 85 -4.82 -1.24 12.85
C CYS A 85 -3.97 -0.59 11.72
N PHE A 86 -4.58 0.04 10.73
CA PHE A 86 -3.89 0.93 9.80
C PHE A 86 -4.01 2.35 10.32
N ALA A 87 -3.35 2.59 11.46
CA ALA A 87 -3.13 3.93 11.97
C ALA A 87 -2.15 4.64 11.03
N PHE A 88 -2.69 5.22 9.96
CA PHE A 88 -1.97 6.16 9.11
C PHE A 88 -1.78 7.45 9.91
N LYS A 89 -0.82 7.43 10.83
CA LYS A 89 -0.38 8.65 11.52
C LYS A 89 0.45 9.42 10.51
N THR A 90 -0.15 10.44 9.90
CA THR A 90 0.59 11.52 9.26
C THR A 90 1.31 12.29 10.37
N SER A 91 2.42 11.73 10.84
CA SER A 91 3.31 12.46 11.73
C SER A 91 4.12 13.38 10.84
N THR A 92 3.67 14.61 10.68
CA THR A 92 4.58 15.71 10.41
C THR A 92 5.60 15.65 11.54
N MET A 93 6.81 15.16 11.23
CA MET A 93 7.90 15.18 12.19
C MET A 93 8.25 16.68 12.41
N PRO A 94 8.34 17.17 13.66
CA PRO A 94 8.63 18.57 13.94
C PRO A 94 10.02 18.99 13.43
#